data_AF-A0A820G804-F1
#
_entry.id   AF-A0A820G804-F1
#
_cell.length_a   1.000
_cell.length_b   1.000
_cell.length_c   1.000
_cell.angle_alpha   90.00
_cell.angle_beta   90.00
_cell.angle_gamma   90.00
#
_symmetry.space_group_name_H-M   'P 1'
#
loop_
_entity.id
_entity.type
_entity.pdbx_description
1 polymer ?
#
loop_
_entity_poly.entity_id
_entity_poly.type
_entity_poly.pdbx_seq_one_letter_code
_entity_poly.pdbx_strand_id
1 'polypeptide(L)'
;MGGNSGLARRIITTYSCDVISNANSWWKTCDSLNLQAFNDDIVQLKPLYWKRLAQGLLMYKVLEFQLTMGCPTVIIPMSMGEFDQWAWDNYPKMMSWFIYIWSRHKYIVGSCGSDCSKAIIMNGHQKCRRRVCRYKNLTVATNEFDELMIGCCRSPLPKSRYCELRQDCQVESGTSNSVSNQCRARLKKAGLRNGKIWKKPREDEFGAAGCRTRKSKSDAYIQRCARSFGVISCATNCRVIISFGEIFRSETLREILHLLFSTIRASGTFPAAGCYDDGCHLVQYLNKHLGKDLKPTKAAITLSKVKFSVDRTHFKNHIGKWCIANMNPDNNALLNNVNTQAAEQCFSWLKRYASIISALGHRRAPIFLLMLFHTANLARCHIKPTKLFDIASRCETIQDVSLSHSKRIIEPKNISAQENVNMANDKATPVLPNERKRKNQNISSLEPTNTDWKSLVALIRKNHNLANNRREKTSDAAQAT
;
A
#
# COMPACT_ATOMS: atom_id res chain seq x y z
N MET A 1 -16.95 13.46 -40.24
CA MET A 1 -16.91 13.80 -38.80
C MET A 1 -15.81 13.01 -38.05
N GLY A 2 -14.55 13.10 -38.49
CA GLY A 2 -13.42 12.32 -37.93
C GLY A 2 -12.37 13.14 -37.17
N GLY A 3 -12.69 14.38 -36.82
CA GLY A 3 -11.75 15.31 -36.18
C GLY A 3 -11.33 14.88 -34.77
N ASN A 4 -10.04 15.02 -34.47
CA ASN A 4 -9.37 14.86 -33.16
C ASN A 4 -9.44 13.49 -32.45
N SER A 5 -10.47 12.67 -32.64
CA SER A 5 -10.60 11.36 -31.98
C SER A 5 -9.73 10.28 -32.63
N GLY A 6 -9.61 10.28 -33.96
CA GLY A 6 -8.77 9.33 -34.70
C GLY A 6 -7.27 9.52 -34.43
N LEU A 7 -6.84 10.77 -34.25
CA LEU A 7 -5.46 11.09 -33.88
C LEU A 7 -5.14 10.68 -32.45
N ALA A 8 -5.99 11.02 -31.48
CA ALA A 8 -5.79 10.59 -30.09
C ALA A 8 -5.72 9.05 -29.98
N ARG A 9 -6.51 8.33 -30.78
CA ARG A 9 -6.47 6.87 -30.84
C ARG A 9 -5.17 6.34 -31.44
N ARG A 10 -4.70 6.89 -32.57
CA ARG A 10 -3.39 6.53 -33.16
C ARG A 10 -2.23 6.85 -32.23
N ILE A 11 -2.24 8.01 -31.60
CA ILE A 11 -1.27 8.42 -30.60
C ILE A 11 -1.23 7.43 -29.42
N ILE A 12 -2.39 7.07 -28.86
CA ILE A 12 -2.46 6.11 -27.75
C ILE A 12 -1.99 4.73 -28.22
N THR A 13 -2.45 4.24 -29.37
CA THR A 13 -2.09 2.90 -29.85
C THR A 13 -0.61 2.79 -30.23
N THR A 14 -0.06 3.77 -30.94
CA THR A 14 1.35 3.77 -31.40
C THR A 14 2.31 3.99 -30.23
N TYR A 15 2.05 4.99 -29.38
CA TYR A 15 2.99 5.33 -28.31
C TYR A 15 2.82 4.53 -27.04
N SER A 16 1.65 3.93 -26.76
CA SER A 16 1.57 2.95 -25.67
C SER A 16 2.54 1.81 -25.94
N CYS A 17 2.56 1.25 -27.16
CA CYS A 17 3.46 0.16 -27.55
C CYS A 17 4.96 0.53 -27.48
N ASP A 18 5.35 1.75 -27.84
CA ASP A 18 6.76 2.19 -27.78
C ASP A 18 7.24 2.57 -26.37
N VAL A 19 6.36 3.11 -25.53
CA VAL A 19 6.64 3.35 -24.09
C VAL A 19 6.96 2.05 -23.36
N ILE A 20 6.30 0.96 -23.77
CA ILE A 20 6.45 -0.38 -23.19
C ILE A 20 7.74 -1.04 -23.61
N SER A 21 8.12 -0.88 -24.88
CA SER A 21 9.18 -1.67 -25.49
C SER A 21 10.57 -1.15 -25.13
N ASN A 22 10.71 0.17 -24.95
CA ASN A 22 12.03 0.83 -24.99
C ASN A 22 12.44 1.57 -23.71
N ALA A 23 11.69 1.46 -22.60
CA ALA A 23 12.01 2.13 -21.32
C ALA A 23 12.33 3.63 -21.48
N ASN A 24 11.72 4.29 -22.46
CA ASN A 24 11.98 5.68 -22.78
C ASN A 24 11.52 6.59 -21.62
N SER A 25 12.32 7.62 -21.32
CA SER A 25 11.94 8.63 -20.34
C SER A 25 10.63 9.32 -20.75
N TRP A 26 9.83 9.72 -19.76
CA TRP A 26 8.57 10.47 -19.97
C TRP A 26 8.74 11.64 -20.96
N TRP A 27 9.90 12.30 -20.92
CA TRP A 27 10.28 13.34 -21.86
C TRP A 27 10.30 12.84 -23.30
N LYS A 28 10.97 11.73 -23.62
CA LYS A 28 10.96 11.15 -24.97
C LYS A 28 9.57 10.76 -25.44
N THR A 29 8.70 10.29 -24.55
CA THR A 29 7.30 10.02 -24.88
C THR A 29 6.55 11.29 -25.21
N CYS A 30 6.66 12.33 -24.36
CA CYS A 30 6.09 13.64 -24.63
C CYS A 30 6.65 14.26 -25.91
N ASP A 31 7.95 14.12 -26.17
CA ASP A 31 8.61 14.62 -27.37
C ASP A 31 8.13 13.88 -28.61
N SER A 32 7.94 12.57 -28.53
CA SER A 32 7.40 11.79 -29.65
C SER A 32 5.91 12.08 -29.87
N LEU A 33 5.15 12.30 -28.80
CA LEU A 33 3.76 12.76 -28.88
C LEU A 33 3.65 14.17 -29.47
N ASN A 34 4.56 15.07 -29.10
CA ASN A 34 4.65 16.42 -29.63
C ASN A 34 5.12 16.41 -31.08
N LEU A 35 6.09 15.58 -31.45
CA LEU A 35 6.57 15.40 -32.82
C LEU A 35 5.45 14.82 -33.71
N GLN A 36 4.71 13.85 -33.21
CA GLN A 36 3.55 13.32 -33.92
C GLN A 36 2.45 14.38 -34.06
N ALA A 37 2.13 15.09 -32.99
CA ALA A 37 1.17 16.19 -33.03
C ALA A 37 1.60 17.27 -34.02
N PHE A 38 2.89 17.62 -34.05
CA PHE A 38 3.49 18.56 -34.99
C PHE A 38 3.38 18.07 -36.44
N ASN A 39 3.71 16.79 -36.69
CA ASN A 39 3.57 16.16 -38.02
C ASN A 39 2.11 16.08 -38.49
N ASP A 40 1.15 16.15 -37.57
CA ASP A 40 -0.29 16.18 -37.84
C ASP A 40 -0.86 17.62 -37.82
N ASP A 41 -0.02 18.64 -38.01
CA ASP A 41 -0.34 20.09 -38.01
C ASP A 41 -1.01 20.60 -36.71
N ILE A 42 -0.78 19.91 -35.60
CA ILE A 42 -1.20 20.35 -34.26
C ILE A 42 -0.04 21.08 -33.60
N VAL A 43 -0.07 22.42 -33.72
CA VAL A 43 0.96 23.33 -33.20
C VAL A 43 1.21 23.15 -31.69
N GLN A 44 0.17 22.79 -30.90
CA GLN A 44 0.30 22.41 -29.49
C GLN A 44 -0.84 21.47 -29.04
N LEU A 45 -0.50 20.44 -28.26
CA LEU A 45 -1.49 19.67 -27.52
C LEU A 45 -2.16 20.57 -26.47
N LYS A 46 -3.41 20.97 -26.72
CA LYS A 46 -4.26 21.66 -25.72
C LYS A 46 -4.20 20.96 -24.36
N PRO A 47 -4.24 21.70 -23.23
CA PRO A 47 -4.22 21.11 -21.88
C PRO A 47 -5.25 19.99 -21.62
N LEU A 48 -6.38 20.03 -22.35
CA LEU A 48 -7.39 18.97 -22.33
C LEU A 48 -6.83 17.61 -22.80
N TYR A 49 -5.96 17.59 -23.80
CA TYR A 49 -5.32 16.37 -24.30
C TYR A 49 -4.34 15.78 -23.29
N TRP A 50 -3.67 16.60 -22.49
CA TRP A 50 -2.77 16.10 -21.44
C TRP A 50 -3.52 15.30 -20.38
N LYS A 51 -4.72 15.76 -19.97
CA LYS A 51 -5.57 15.00 -19.04
C LYS A 51 -5.98 13.65 -19.63
N ARG A 52 -6.38 13.63 -20.91
CA ARG A 52 -6.77 12.39 -21.62
C ARG A 52 -5.59 11.44 -21.81
N LEU A 53 -4.41 11.95 -22.14
CA LEU A 53 -3.18 11.17 -22.26
C LEU A 53 -2.75 10.58 -20.91
N ALA A 54 -2.79 11.38 -19.84
CA ALA A 54 -2.49 10.90 -18.49
C ALA A 54 -3.47 9.81 -18.04
N GLN A 55 -4.76 9.97 -18.34
CA GLN A 55 -5.78 8.95 -18.08
C GLN A 55 -5.53 7.68 -18.90
N GLY A 56 -5.27 7.80 -20.20
CA GLY A 56 -4.95 6.68 -21.08
C GLY A 56 -3.72 5.90 -20.60
N LEU A 57 -2.67 6.60 -20.17
CA LEU A 57 -1.48 5.98 -19.61
C LEU A 57 -1.77 5.28 -18.27
N LEU A 58 -2.56 5.89 -17.39
CA LEU A 58 -2.96 5.27 -16.14
C LEU A 58 -3.71 3.96 -16.41
N MET A 59 -4.70 3.99 -17.31
CA MET A 59 -5.46 2.81 -17.73
C MET A 59 -4.53 1.75 -18.31
N TYR A 60 -3.60 2.15 -19.19
CA TYR A 60 -2.60 1.25 -19.75
C TYR A 60 -1.74 0.59 -18.65
N LYS A 61 -1.23 1.37 -17.69
CA LYS A 61 -0.37 0.85 -16.62
C LYS A 61 -1.14 -0.04 -15.64
N VAL A 62 -2.41 0.23 -15.42
CA VAL A 62 -3.31 -0.63 -14.66
C VAL A 62 -3.54 -1.95 -15.38
N LEU A 63 -3.71 -1.91 -16.70
CA LEU A 63 -3.86 -3.08 -17.56
C LEU A 63 -2.58 -3.93 -17.54
N GLU A 64 -1.43 -3.32 -17.79
CA GLU A 64 -0.10 -3.96 -17.70
C GLU A 64 0.12 -4.59 -16.32
N PHE A 65 -0.19 -3.87 -15.24
CA PHE A 65 -0.08 -4.38 -13.89
C PHE A 65 -1.00 -5.59 -13.65
N GLN A 66 -2.27 -5.53 -14.06
CA GLN A 66 -3.19 -6.66 -13.90
C GLN A 66 -2.71 -7.89 -14.66
N LEU A 67 -2.26 -7.72 -15.90
CA LEU A 67 -1.72 -8.81 -16.72
C LEU A 67 -0.47 -9.42 -16.09
N THR A 68 0.50 -8.59 -15.70
CA THR A 68 1.75 -9.06 -15.06
C THR A 68 1.52 -9.73 -13.70
N MET A 69 0.40 -9.44 -13.03
CA MET A 69 -0.03 -10.13 -11.82
C MET A 69 -0.78 -11.44 -12.09
N GLY A 70 -0.96 -11.86 -13.35
CA GLY A 70 -1.68 -13.07 -13.72
C GLY A 70 -3.20 -12.95 -13.61
N CYS A 71 -3.74 -11.73 -13.65
CA CYS A 71 -5.19 -11.52 -13.62
C CYS A 71 -5.84 -12.13 -14.87
N PRO A 72 -6.76 -13.10 -14.74
CA PRO A 72 -7.43 -13.73 -15.89
C PRO A 72 -8.49 -12.82 -16.53
N THR A 73 -8.94 -11.77 -15.82
CA THR A 73 -9.98 -10.86 -16.29
C THR A 73 -9.60 -9.44 -15.95
N VAL A 74 -9.14 -8.70 -16.96
CA VAL A 74 -8.77 -7.30 -16.78
C VAL A 74 -10.02 -6.43 -16.76
N ILE A 75 -10.23 -5.72 -15.66
CA ILE A 75 -11.29 -4.70 -15.56
C ILE A 75 -10.62 -3.33 -15.67
N ILE A 76 -11.08 -2.51 -16.60
CA ILE A 76 -10.55 -1.16 -16.82
C ILE A 76 -11.68 -0.16 -16.56
N PRO A 77 -11.52 0.77 -15.60
CA PRO A 77 -12.49 1.83 -15.37
C PRO A 77 -12.47 2.82 -16.54
N MET A 78 -13.65 3.25 -17.00
CA MET A 78 -13.80 4.14 -18.16
C MET A 78 -13.72 5.62 -17.78
N SER A 79 -13.97 5.95 -16.50
CA SER A 79 -13.88 7.30 -15.96
C SER A 79 -12.97 7.38 -14.72
N MET A 80 -12.53 8.60 -14.36
CA MET A 80 -11.74 8.80 -13.15
C MET A 80 -12.52 8.51 -11.86
N GLY A 81 -13.85 8.74 -11.87
CA GLY A 81 -14.72 8.41 -10.74
C GLY A 81 -14.85 6.90 -10.56
N GLU A 82 -15.06 6.17 -11.66
CA GLU A 82 -14.99 4.70 -11.68
C GLU A 82 -13.61 4.20 -11.27
N PHE A 83 -12.52 4.86 -11.68
CA PHE A 83 -11.17 4.45 -11.32
C PHE A 83 -10.96 4.48 -9.81
N ASP A 84 -11.43 5.52 -9.13
CA ASP A 84 -11.30 5.62 -7.68
C ASP A 84 -12.05 4.52 -6.95
N GLN A 85 -13.24 4.16 -7.42
CA GLN A 85 -14.02 3.07 -6.85
C GLN A 85 -13.38 1.71 -7.17
N TRP A 86 -13.06 1.47 -8.44
CA TRP A 86 -12.36 0.28 -8.92
C TRP A 86 -11.05 0.05 -8.15
N ALA A 87 -10.25 1.10 -7.96
CA ALA A 87 -8.98 1.06 -7.24
C ALA A 87 -9.17 0.59 -5.81
N TRP A 88 -10.21 1.11 -5.14
CA TRP A 88 -10.54 0.72 -3.77
C TRP A 88 -10.97 -0.74 -3.68
N ASP A 89 -11.86 -1.17 -4.58
CA ASP A 89 -12.45 -2.51 -4.55
C ASP A 89 -11.44 -3.59 -4.97
N ASN A 90 -10.51 -3.26 -5.88
CA ASN A 90 -9.53 -4.21 -6.39
C ASN A 90 -8.18 -4.17 -5.66
N TYR A 91 -7.85 -3.09 -4.95
CA TYR A 91 -6.57 -2.93 -4.25
C TYR A 91 -6.19 -4.16 -3.42
N PRO A 92 -7.07 -4.75 -2.60
CA PRO A 92 -6.62 -5.82 -1.74
C PRO A 92 -6.35 -7.15 -2.47
N LYS A 93 -7.10 -7.42 -3.53
CA LYS A 93 -6.86 -8.55 -4.44
C LYS A 93 -5.52 -8.36 -5.15
N MET A 94 -5.28 -7.17 -5.69
CA MET A 94 -4.01 -6.80 -6.32
C MET A 94 -2.82 -6.86 -5.35
N MET A 95 -3.00 -6.43 -4.10
CA MET A 95 -1.99 -6.55 -3.04
C MET A 95 -1.69 -8.02 -2.73
N SER A 96 -2.71 -8.88 -2.69
CA SER A 96 -2.51 -10.32 -2.44
C SER A 96 -1.70 -10.98 -3.56
N TRP A 97 -1.97 -10.65 -4.83
CA TRP A 97 -1.17 -11.10 -5.96
C TRP A 97 0.26 -10.57 -5.92
N PHE A 98 0.41 -9.28 -5.63
CA PHE A 98 1.72 -8.66 -5.48
C PHE A 98 2.56 -9.39 -4.42
N ILE A 99 1.97 -9.64 -3.24
CA ILE A 99 2.63 -10.39 -2.17
C ILE A 99 2.99 -11.79 -2.64
N TYR A 100 2.04 -12.52 -3.24
CA TYR A 100 2.27 -13.88 -3.69
C TYR A 100 3.44 -13.96 -4.68
N ILE A 101 3.43 -13.13 -5.73
CA ILE A 101 4.46 -13.13 -6.77
C ILE A 101 5.82 -12.75 -6.18
N TRP A 102 5.88 -11.63 -5.45
CA TRP A 102 7.17 -11.07 -5.03
C TRP A 102 7.78 -11.75 -3.81
N SER A 103 6.97 -12.32 -2.91
CA SER A 103 7.47 -13.19 -1.83
C SER A 103 8.11 -14.48 -2.37
N ARG A 104 7.65 -14.94 -3.54
CA ARG A 104 8.13 -16.15 -4.23
C ARG A 104 8.97 -15.85 -5.46
N HIS A 105 9.51 -14.63 -5.59
CA HIS A 105 10.20 -14.23 -6.82
C HIS A 105 11.36 -15.16 -7.17
N LYS A 106 12.09 -15.71 -6.19
CA LYS A 106 13.14 -16.73 -6.43
C LYS A 106 12.64 -17.90 -7.31
N TYR A 107 11.40 -18.35 -7.10
CA TYR A 107 10.81 -19.51 -7.78
C TYR A 107 10.00 -19.12 -9.02
N ILE A 108 9.24 -18.02 -8.94
CA ILE A 108 8.35 -17.57 -10.02
C ILE A 108 9.13 -16.80 -11.08
N VAL A 109 9.92 -15.83 -10.63
CA VAL A 109 10.56 -14.80 -11.45
C VAL A 109 11.99 -15.23 -11.82
N GLY A 110 12.66 -15.91 -10.89
CA GLY A 110 14.05 -16.33 -10.97
C GLY A 110 14.87 -15.76 -9.80
N SER A 111 15.97 -16.44 -9.46
CA SER A 111 16.86 -15.98 -8.40
C SER A 111 17.61 -14.72 -8.84
N CYS A 112 17.67 -13.71 -7.97
CA CYS A 112 18.47 -12.49 -8.19
C CYS A 112 19.87 -12.57 -7.55
N GLY A 113 20.30 -13.76 -7.11
CA GLY A 113 21.62 -14.03 -6.55
C GLY A 113 21.67 -15.32 -5.72
N SER A 114 22.86 -15.71 -5.24
CA SER A 114 23.06 -16.87 -4.34
C SER A 114 22.27 -16.75 -3.03
N ASP A 115 22.13 -15.51 -2.53
CA ASP A 115 21.50 -15.20 -1.25
C ASP A 115 20.04 -14.72 -1.39
N CYS A 116 19.40 -14.96 -2.53
CA CYS A 116 18.05 -14.51 -2.82
C CYS A 116 17.02 -14.99 -1.78
N SER A 117 16.22 -14.05 -1.24
CA SER A 117 15.12 -14.31 -0.30
C SER A 117 15.49 -15.08 0.97
N LYS A 118 16.75 -15.01 1.42
CA LYS A 118 17.19 -15.67 2.67
C LYS A 118 16.55 -15.07 3.92
N ALA A 119 16.30 -13.76 3.91
CA ALA A 119 15.72 -13.06 5.04
C ALA A 119 14.69 -12.02 4.60
N ILE A 120 13.72 -11.76 5.49
CA ILE A 120 12.85 -10.61 5.39
C ILE A 120 13.46 -9.42 6.12
N ILE A 121 13.48 -8.26 5.48
CA ILE A 121 14.02 -7.02 6.00
C ILE A 121 12.88 -6.01 6.10
N MET A 122 12.66 -5.52 7.30
CA MET A 122 11.65 -4.52 7.61
C MET A 122 12.31 -3.26 8.11
N ASN A 123 11.76 -2.12 7.74
CA ASN A 123 12.12 -0.86 8.33
C ASN A 123 10.88 0.02 8.38
N GLY A 124 10.70 0.59 9.56
CA GLY A 124 9.62 1.48 9.88
C GLY A 124 9.79 2.88 9.33
N HIS A 125 8.67 3.61 9.21
CA HIS A 125 8.70 5.07 9.15
C HIS A 125 9.32 5.70 7.86
N GLN A 126 8.91 5.25 6.67
CA GLN A 126 9.29 5.91 5.41
C GLN A 126 8.62 7.27 5.27
N LYS A 127 9.36 8.36 5.09
CA LYS A 127 8.82 9.74 5.07
C LYS A 127 7.98 10.11 3.82
N CYS A 128 7.40 9.13 3.12
CA CYS A 128 6.41 9.37 2.07
C CYS A 128 5.05 9.60 2.71
N ARG A 129 4.75 10.87 2.99
CA ARG A 129 3.58 11.27 3.78
C ARG A 129 2.55 11.97 2.91
N ARG A 130 1.28 11.65 3.08
CA ARG A 130 0.16 12.39 2.48
C ARG A 130 -0.77 12.96 3.54
N ARG A 131 -1.68 13.84 3.15
CA ARG A 131 -2.74 14.33 4.06
C ARG A 131 -3.74 13.21 4.31
N VAL A 132 -4.12 13.05 5.57
CA VAL A 132 -5.02 11.98 6.04
C VAL A 132 -6.02 12.55 7.04
N CYS A 133 -7.12 11.84 7.23
CA CYS A 133 -8.13 12.13 8.23
C CYS A 133 -7.49 12.18 9.62
N ARG A 134 -7.92 13.17 10.42
CA ARG A 134 -7.38 13.38 11.77
C ARG A 134 -7.92 12.37 12.79
N TYR A 135 -8.92 11.57 12.46
CA TYR A 135 -9.42 10.52 13.33
C TYR A 135 -8.38 9.40 13.50
N LYS A 136 -7.81 9.25 14.71
CA LYS A 136 -6.68 8.34 15.00
C LYS A 136 -7.04 7.06 15.75
N ASN A 137 -8.28 6.90 16.20
CA ASN A 137 -8.71 5.78 17.02
C ASN A 137 -9.69 4.89 16.23
N LEU A 138 -9.33 4.52 15.01
CA LEU A 138 -10.12 3.60 14.21
C LEU A 138 -9.82 2.18 14.67
N THR A 139 -10.77 1.52 15.32
CA THR A 139 -10.64 0.11 15.69
C THR A 139 -11.07 -0.78 14.53
N VAL A 140 -10.23 -1.76 14.20
CA VAL A 140 -10.52 -2.81 13.21
C VAL A 140 -10.26 -4.19 13.82
N ALA A 141 -11.08 -5.17 13.48
CA ALA A 141 -10.83 -6.56 13.83
C ALA A 141 -10.03 -7.25 12.73
N THR A 142 -9.18 -8.20 13.09
CA THR A 142 -8.39 -9.01 12.15
C THR A 142 -8.39 -10.47 12.60
N ASN A 143 -7.80 -11.37 11.80
CA ASN A 143 -7.72 -12.78 12.18
C ASN A 143 -6.88 -12.99 13.45
N GLU A 144 -5.91 -12.12 13.72
CA GLU A 144 -4.99 -12.23 14.86
C GLU A 144 -5.34 -11.32 16.04
N PHE A 145 -6.11 -10.25 15.80
CA PHE A 145 -6.46 -9.24 16.81
C PHE A 145 -7.97 -9.02 16.84
N ASP A 146 -8.58 -9.12 18.02
CA ASP A 146 -9.99 -8.74 18.21
C ASP A 146 -10.23 -7.25 17.96
N GLU A 147 -9.32 -6.42 18.47
CA GLU A 147 -9.33 -4.98 18.29
C GLU A 147 -7.92 -4.48 17.98
N LEU A 148 -7.69 -4.02 16.76
CA LEU A 148 -6.49 -3.34 16.32
C LEU A 148 -6.82 -1.86 16.10
N MET A 149 -6.22 -0.99 16.90
CA MET A 149 -6.38 0.45 16.73
C MET A 149 -5.42 0.99 15.66
N ILE A 150 -5.98 1.53 14.58
CA ILE A 150 -5.27 2.18 13.47
C ILE A 150 -5.74 3.64 13.31
N GLY A 151 -5.03 4.41 12.49
CA GLY A 151 -5.51 5.73 12.07
C GLY A 151 -6.42 5.64 10.85
N CYS A 152 -7.35 6.60 10.69
CA CYS A 152 -8.20 6.66 9.50
C CYS A 152 -7.37 7.01 8.25
N CYS A 153 -7.38 6.09 7.28
CA CYS A 153 -6.60 6.19 6.05
C CYS A 153 -7.19 7.18 5.03
N ARG A 154 -8.43 7.62 5.22
CA ARG A 154 -9.14 8.43 4.22
C ARG A 154 -8.54 9.82 4.08
N SER A 155 -8.67 10.39 2.88
CA SER A 155 -8.29 11.78 2.64
C SER A 155 -9.28 12.70 3.35
N PRO A 156 -8.81 13.80 3.99
CA PRO A 156 -9.73 14.79 4.52
C PRO A 156 -10.43 15.51 3.37
N LEU A 157 -11.65 15.99 3.61
CA LEU A 157 -12.37 16.82 2.66
C LEU A 157 -11.65 18.17 2.45
N PRO A 158 -11.86 18.86 1.33
CA PRO A 158 -11.36 20.22 1.13
C PRO A 158 -11.75 21.11 2.32
N LYS A 159 -10.77 21.86 2.84
CA LYS A 159 -10.92 22.74 4.02
C LYS A 159 -11.32 22.03 5.34
N SER A 160 -11.42 20.69 5.37
CA SER A 160 -11.69 19.90 6.56
C SER A 160 -10.43 19.22 7.12
N ARG A 161 -10.51 18.81 8.39
CA ARG A 161 -9.52 17.92 9.05
C ARG A 161 -9.95 16.44 9.00
N TYR A 162 -11.20 16.18 8.64
CA TYR A 162 -11.81 14.86 8.66
C TYR A 162 -12.30 14.48 7.26
N CYS A 163 -12.41 13.17 7.04
CA CYS A 163 -13.03 12.62 5.83
C CYS A 163 -14.55 12.68 5.92
N GLU A 164 -15.22 12.34 4.83
CA GLU A 164 -16.67 12.25 4.70
C GLU A 164 -17.33 11.36 5.75
N LEU A 165 -16.68 10.28 6.20
CA LEU A 165 -17.24 9.38 7.22
C LEU A 165 -17.08 9.86 8.67
N ARG A 166 -16.33 10.94 8.89
CA ARG A 166 -15.94 11.39 10.24
C ARG A 166 -16.19 12.89 10.42
N GLN A 167 -17.14 13.45 9.67
CA GLN A 167 -17.50 14.87 9.80
C GLN A 167 -18.06 15.16 11.20
N ASP A 168 -18.86 14.25 11.75
CA ASP A 168 -19.52 14.43 13.06
C ASP A 168 -18.52 14.46 14.23
N CYS A 169 -17.33 13.88 14.07
CA CYS A 169 -16.25 13.95 15.05
C CYS A 169 -15.69 15.38 15.25
N GLN A 170 -16.14 16.37 14.49
CA GLN A 170 -15.76 17.78 14.70
C GLN A 170 -16.32 18.34 16.00
N VAL A 171 -17.51 17.89 16.40
CA VAL A 171 -18.31 18.54 17.46
C VAL A 171 -17.68 18.35 18.85
N GLU A 172 -17.07 17.20 19.11
CA GLU A 172 -16.53 16.87 20.44
C GLU A 172 -15.23 17.61 20.80
N SER A 173 -14.49 18.13 19.80
CA SER A 173 -13.18 18.77 20.04
C SER A 173 -13.25 20.30 20.18
N GLY A 174 -14.41 20.91 19.92
CA GLY A 174 -14.59 22.36 19.81
C GLY A 174 -14.73 23.12 21.13
N THR A 175 -15.07 22.45 22.24
CA THR A 175 -15.35 23.11 23.53
C THR A 175 -14.23 22.96 24.57
N SER A 176 -13.11 22.30 24.25
CA SER A 176 -12.01 22.15 25.22
C SER A 176 -11.11 23.39 25.40
N ASN A 177 -11.31 24.46 24.63
CA ASN A 177 -10.70 25.76 24.93
C ASN A 177 -11.38 26.47 26.13
N SER A 178 -12.54 26.00 26.60
CA SER A 178 -13.12 26.40 27.88
C SER A 178 -12.84 25.42 29.01
N VAL A 179 -11.95 24.42 28.82
CA VAL A 179 -11.25 23.74 29.92
C VAL A 179 -10.16 24.68 30.46
N SER A 180 -10.73 25.73 31.06
CA SER A 180 -10.28 26.75 31.97
C SER A 180 -8.78 27.02 32.10
N ASN A 181 -8.42 28.25 31.75
CA ASN A 181 -7.34 28.99 32.41
C ASN A 181 -7.46 28.90 33.95
N GLN A 182 -8.66 28.68 34.49
CA GLN A 182 -8.94 28.42 35.91
C GLN A 182 -8.36 27.09 36.45
N CYS A 183 -8.30 26.00 35.66
CA CYS A 183 -7.68 24.73 36.07
C CYS A 183 -6.15 24.78 35.97
N ARG A 184 -5.61 25.46 34.93
CA ARG A 184 -4.17 25.78 34.87
C ARG A 184 -3.73 26.76 35.97
N ALA A 185 -4.57 27.70 36.38
CA ALA A 185 -4.30 28.61 37.49
C ALA A 185 -4.39 27.90 38.85
N ARG A 186 -5.37 26.99 39.05
CA ARG A 186 -5.47 26.16 40.26
C ARG A 186 -4.25 25.23 40.42
N LEU A 187 -3.75 24.62 39.35
CA LEU A 187 -2.52 23.82 39.39
C LEU A 187 -1.25 24.65 39.63
N LYS A 188 -1.23 25.94 39.23
CA LYS A 188 -0.13 26.86 39.57
C LYS A 188 -0.19 27.34 41.03
N LYS A 189 -1.39 27.50 41.61
CA LYS A 189 -1.57 27.98 42.99
C LYS A 189 -1.33 26.88 44.05
N ALA A 190 -1.35 25.60 43.66
CA ALA A 190 -1.16 24.45 44.53
C ALA A 190 0.31 24.08 44.86
N GLY A 191 1.30 24.93 44.54
CA GLY A 191 2.69 24.73 45.00
C GLY A 191 3.43 23.46 44.50
N LEU A 192 2.83 22.66 43.61
CA LEU A 192 3.34 21.36 43.15
C LEU A 192 4.49 21.44 42.11
N ARG A 193 5.23 22.56 42.09
CA ARG A 193 6.46 22.68 41.29
C ARG A 193 7.63 22.85 42.24
N ASN A 194 8.18 21.72 42.70
CA ASN A 194 9.62 21.56 43.00
C ASN A 194 9.97 20.17 43.56
N GLY A 195 9.00 19.27 43.77
CA GLY A 195 9.32 17.86 43.88
C GLY A 195 9.92 17.37 42.56
N LYS A 196 11.23 17.07 42.54
CA LYS A 196 11.83 16.21 41.52
C LYS A 196 11.03 14.91 41.54
N ILE A 197 9.99 14.82 40.70
CA ILE A 197 9.31 13.55 40.45
C ILE A 197 10.37 12.71 39.76
N TRP A 198 11.08 11.91 40.56
CA TRP A 198 11.83 10.77 40.09
C TRP A 198 10.81 9.90 39.37
N LYS A 199 10.68 10.11 38.06
CA LYS A 199 9.95 9.20 37.20
C LYS A 199 10.69 7.88 37.39
N LYS A 200 10.09 6.94 38.13
CA LYS A 200 10.54 5.55 38.13
C LYS A 200 10.84 5.22 36.66
N PRO A 201 12.05 4.73 36.34
CA PRO A 201 12.34 4.30 34.98
C PRO A 201 11.17 3.40 34.60
N ARG A 202 10.42 3.78 33.55
CA ARG A 202 9.32 2.96 33.07
C ARG A 202 9.97 1.63 32.72
N GLU A 203 9.77 0.63 33.57
CA GLU A 203 9.99 -0.76 33.18
C GLU A 203 9.23 -0.91 31.87
N ASP A 204 9.99 -1.25 30.84
CA ASP A 204 9.38 -1.43 29.56
C ASP A 204 8.47 -2.65 29.69
N GLU A 205 7.22 -2.50 29.28
CA GLU A 205 6.17 -3.49 29.47
C GLU A 205 6.51 -4.89 28.91
N PHE A 206 7.58 -4.98 28.11
CA PHE A 206 7.97 -6.14 27.33
C PHE A 206 9.24 -6.82 27.83
N GLY A 207 9.98 -6.23 28.79
CA GLY A 207 11.20 -6.83 29.35
C GLY A 207 12.47 -6.62 28.52
N ALA A 208 12.47 -5.70 27.55
CA ALA A 208 13.66 -5.12 26.93
C ALA A 208 14.22 -3.98 27.81
N ALA A 209 14.39 -4.27 29.10
CA ALA A 209 14.83 -3.29 30.08
C ALA A 209 16.17 -2.65 29.64
N GLY A 210 16.17 -1.32 29.52
CA GLY A 210 17.32 -0.55 29.07
C GLY A 210 17.39 -0.28 27.57
N CYS A 211 16.49 -0.83 26.75
CA CYS A 211 16.42 -0.50 25.33
C CYS A 211 15.79 0.88 25.11
N ARG A 212 16.59 1.85 24.62
CA ARG A 212 16.15 3.25 24.42
C ARG A 212 15.64 3.54 23.02
N THR A 213 15.32 2.51 22.23
CA THR A 213 14.96 2.65 20.80
C THR A 213 13.47 2.78 20.53
N ARG A 214 12.62 2.70 21.56
CA ARG A 214 11.16 2.76 21.39
C ARG A 214 10.74 4.05 20.66
N LYS A 215 10.16 3.89 19.46
CA LYS A 215 9.82 5.01 18.55
C LYS A 215 8.45 5.66 18.82
N SER A 216 7.77 5.29 19.90
CA SER A 216 6.43 5.81 20.21
C SER A 216 6.45 7.33 20.35
N LYS A 217 5.64 8.02 19.54
CA LYS A 217 5.41 9.46 19.70
C LYS A 217 4.36 9.67 20.79
N SER A 218 4.38 10.83 21.43
CA SER A 218 3.34 11.17 22.41
C SER A 218 1.97 11.26 21.74
N ASP A 219 0.90 10.92 22.45
CA ASP A 219 -0.46 11.04 21.91
C ASP A 219 -0.76 12.47 21.46
N ALA A 220 -0.29 13.48 22.21
CA ALA A 220 -0.40 14.88 21.81
C ALA A 220 0.31 15.20 20.46
N TYR A 221 1.37 14.49 20.11
CA TYR A 221 1.99 14.59 18.79
C TYR A 221 1.13 13.89 17.72
N ILE A 222 0.70 12.66 18.00
CA ILE A 222 -0.12 11.85 17.09
C ILE A 222 -1.43 12.58 16.76
N GLN A 223 -2.09 13.15 17.76
CA GLN A 223 -3.33 13.89 17.63
C GLN A 223 -3.20 15.21 16.87
N ARG A 224 -2.00 15.80 16.80
CA ARG A 224 -1.73 17.01 15.99
C ARG A 224 -1.34 16.68 14.55
N CYS A 225 -0.97 15.44 14.26
CA CYS A 225 -0.48 15.07 12.93
C CYS A 225 -1.64 14.93 11.92
N ALA A 226 -1.67 15.85 10.94
CA ALA A 226 -2.61 15.83 9.81
C ALA A 226 -2.06 15.10 8.56
N ARG A 227 -0.95 14.37 8.73
CA ARG A 227 -0.32 13.58 7.67
C ARG A 227 -0.19 12.12 8.09
N SER A 228 -0.09 11.21 7.13
CA SER A 228 0.41 9.87 7.42
C SER A 228 1.84 9.97 7.95
N PHE A 229 2.24 8.97 8.71
CA PHE A 229 3.60 8.86 9.22
C PHE A 229 4.53 8.27 8.17
N GLY A 230 3.97 7.56 7.19
CA GLY A 230 4.75 6.99 6.13
C GLY A 230 4.17 5.72 5.55
N VAL A 231 5.07 4.94 4.98
CA VAL A 231 4.83 3.57 4.57
C VAL A 231 5.76 2.66 5.38
N ILE A 232 5.25 1.52 5.83
CA ILE A 232 6.04 0.36 6.23
C ILE A 232 6.08 -0.58 5.05
N SER A 233 7.24 -1.18 4.80
CA SER A 233 7.36 -2.22 3.80
C SER A 233 8.22 -3.37 4.29
N CYS A 234 7.85 -4.56 3.87
CA CYS A 234 8.68 -5.75 3.98
C CYS A 234 9.39 -5.93 2.64
N ALA A 235 10.71 -5.97 2.67
CA ALA A 235 11.54 -6.29 1.51
C ALA A 235 12.38 -7.52 1.81
N THR A 236 12.74 -8.30 0.81
CA THR A 236 13.76 -9.34 0.97
C THR A 236 15.15 -8.71 1.00
N ASN A 237 16.15 -9.45 1.47
CA ASN A 237 17.55 -9.00 1.51
C ASN A 237 18.14 -8.64 0.12
N CYS A 238 17.55 -9.14 -0.96
CA CYS A 238 17.88 -8.77 -2.34
C CYS A 238 17.13 -7.51 -2.84
N ARG A 239 16.50 -6.74 -1.94
CA ARG A 239 15.83 -5.45 -2.22
C ARG A 239 14.55 -5.58 -3.05
N VAL A 240 13.94 -6.77 -3.10
CA VAL A 240 12.61 -6.97 -3.68
C VAL A 240 11.56 -6.68 -2.60
N ILE A 241 10.69 -5.70 -2.84
CA ILE A 241 9.61 -5.32 -1.93
C ILE A 241 8.48 -6.34 -2.08
N ILE A 242 8.08 -7.00 -0.99
CA ILE A 242 7.08 -8.06 -1.05
C ILE A 242 5.74 -7.64 -0.46
N SER A 243 5.72 -6.68 0.45
CA SER A 243 4.48 -6.15 1.01
C SER A 243 4.70 -4.76 1.57
N PHE A 244 3.62 -4.01 1.74
CA PHE A 244 3.66 -2.71 2.38
C PHE A 244 2.31 -2.33 2.99
N GLY A 245 2.34 -1.36 3.89
CA GLY A 245 1.18 -0.73 4.48
C GLY A 245 1.46 0.74 4.75
N GLU A 246 0.46 1.59 4.55
CA GLU A 246 0.58 2.99 4.97
C GLU A 246 0.33 3.09 6.48
N ILE A 247 1.14 3.88 7.19
CA ILE A 247 1.03 4.09 8.63
C ILE A 247 0.45 5.47 8.90
N PHE A 248 -0.58 5.54 9.74
CA PHE A 248 -1.35 6.76 9.99
C PHE A 248 -1.09 7.37 11.37
N ARG A 249 -0.47 6.59 12.26
CA ARG A 249 0.05 6.98 13.58
C ARG A 249 1.56 6.74 13.62
N SER A 250 2.21 6.99 14.75
CA SER A 250 3.52 6.36 14.96
C SER A 250 3.35 4.86 14.82
N GLU A 251 4.23 4.25 14.03
CA GLU A 251 4.34 2.81 13.89
C GLU A 251 4.17 2.09 15.23
N THR A 252 3.19 1.20 15.28
CA THR A 252 2.96 0.33 16.43
C THR A 252 3.39 -1.09 16.10
N LEU A 253 3.83 -1.85 17.11
CA LEU A 253 4.16 -3.27 16.94
C LEU A 253 2.98 -4.07 16.37
N ARG A 254 1.74 -3.69 16.74
CA ARG A 254 0.52 -4.36 16.26
C ARG A 254 0.27 -4.11 14.78
N GLU A 255 0.51 -2.90 14.27
CA GLU A 255 0.46 -2.61 12.82
C GLU A 255 1.53 -3.38 12.04
N ILE A 256 2.74 -3.50 12.62
CA ILE A 256 3.85 -4.27 12.03
C ILE A 256 3.51 -5.76 11.96
N LEU A 257 2.99 -6.31 13.05
CA LEU A 257 2.50 -7.68 13.12
C LEU A 257 1.36 -7.91 12.12
N HIS A 258 0.42 -6.97 12.02
CA HIS A 258 -0.67 -7.07 11.05
C HIS A 258 -0.16 -7.13 9.60
N LEU A 259 0.83 -6.32 9.23
CA LEU A 259 1.47 -6.39 7.91
C LEU A 259 2.17 -7.75 7.70
N LEU A 260 2.91 -8.22 8.70
CA LEU A 260 3.61 -9.51 8.66
C LEU A 260 2.64 -10.69 8.48
N PHE A 261 1.56 -10.75 9.25
CA PHE A 261 0.55 -11.81 9.12
C PHE A 261 -0.14 -11.76 7.77
N SER A 262 -0.48 -10.57 7.27
CA SER A 262 -1.04 -10.41 5.92
C SER A 262 -0.08 -10.89 4.85
N THR A 263 1.22 -10.62 5.03
CA THR A 263 2.28 -11.10 4.13
C THR A 263 2.36 -12.62 4.14
N ILE A 264 2.36 -13.26 5.32
CA ILE A 264 2.41 -14.72 5.46
C ILE A 264 1.19 -15.40 4.82
N ARG A 265 -0.02 -14.85 5.05
CA ARG A 265 -1.26 -15.41 4.48
C ARG A 265 -1.27 -15.38 2.96
N ALA A 266 -0.89 -14.26 2.36
CA ALA A 266 -0.91 -14.12 0.91
C ALA A 266 0.27 -14.84 0.22
N SER A 267 1.42 -14.96 0.88
CA SER A 267 2.59 -15.66 0.33
C SER A 267 2.53 -17.18 0.48
N GLY A 268 1.92 -17.69 1.54
CA GLY A 268 1.96 -19.11 1.93
C GLY A 268 3.36 -19.61 2.35
N THR A 269 4.40 -18.78 2.25
CA THR A 269 5.80 -19.11 2.60
C THR A 269 6.46 -17.87 3.18
N PHE A 270 7.31 -18.03 4.19
CA PHE A 270 8.00 -16.90 4.81
C PHE A 270 9.46 -17.26 5.13
N PRO A 271 10.43 -16.36 4.95
CA PRO A 271 11.82 -16.63 5.30
C PRO A 271 11.97 -17.02 6.77
N ALA A 272 12.88 -17.95 7.06
CA ALA A 272 13.15 -18.40 8.43
C ALA A 272 13.88 -17.34 9.29
N ALA A 273 14.44 -16.31 8.66
CA ALA A 273 15.11 -15.20 9.32
C ALA A 273 14.48 -13.86 8.96
N GLY A 274 14.51 -12.92 9.91
CA GLY A 274 14.02 -11.56 9.71
C GLY A 274 14.92 -10.52 10.36
N CYS A 275 14.94 -9.31 9.81
CA CYS A 275 15.56 -8.14 10.41
C CYS A 275 14.54 -7.02 10.51
N TYR A 276 14.47 -6.39 11.68
CA TYR A 276 13.64 -5.22 11.93
C TYR A 276 14.37 -4.32 12.93
N ASP A 277 14.38 -3.01 12.70
CA ASP A 277 15.08 -2.06 13.56
C ASP A 277 14.55 -2.09 15.01
N ASP A 278 13.25 -2.32 15.22
CA ASP A 278 12.65 -2.54 16.54
C ASP A 278 12.36 -4.02 16.82
N GLY A 279 13.20 -4.90 16.25
CA GLY A 279 13.07 -6.36 16.33
C GLY A 279 12.99 -6.90 17.76
N CYS A 280 13.70 -6.26 18.70
CA CYS A 280 13.72 -6.71 20.09
C CYS A 280 12.32 -6.67 20.73
N HIS A 281 11.62 -5.55 20.57
CA HIS A 281 10.28 -5.39 21.11
C HIS A 281 9.25 -6.22 20.33
N LEU A 282 9.44 -6.41 19.01
CA LEU A 282 8.60 -7.29 18.20
C LEU A 282 8.61 -8.74 18.72
N VAL A 283 9.79 -9.31 18.95
CA VAL A 283 9.95 -10.70 19.43
C VAL A 283 9.37 -10.85 20.83
N GLN A 284 9.67 -9.92 21.74
CA GLN A 284 9.11 -9.96 23.09
C GLN A 284 7.59 -9.82 23.10
N TYR A 285 7.04 -8.95 22.25
CA TYR A 285 5.60 -8.83 22.10
C TYR A 285 5.00 -10.17 21.66
N LEU A 286 5.54 -10.78 20.61
CA LEU A 286 5.08 -12.09 20.13
C LEU A 286 5.11 -13.15 21.25
N ASN A 287 6.23 -13.28 21.96
CA ASN A 287 6.38 -14.26 23.02
C ASN A 287 5.41 -14.04 24.19
N LYS A 288 5.13 -12.78 24.53
CA LYS A 288 4.26 -12.43 25.67
C LYS A 288 2.78 -12.61 25.35
N HIS A 289 2.38 -12.29 24.12
CA HIS A 289 0.98 -12.07 23.73
C HIS A 289 0.38 -13.21 22.88
N LEU A 290 1.20 -14.07 22.25
CA LEU A 290 0.71 -15.21 21.49
C LEU A 290 -0.08 -16.19 22.38
N GLY A 291 -1.30 -16.52 21.98
CA GLY A 291 -2.22 -17.37 22.76
C GLY A 291 -3.00 -16.62 23.85
N LYS A 292 -2.79 -15.30 23.98
CA LYS A 292 -3.55 -14.41 24.87
C LYS A 292 -4.39 -13.44 24.03
N ASP A 293 -3.95 -12.19 23.90
CA ASP A 293 -4.56 -11.15 23.06
C ASP A 293 -4.15 -11.23 21.59
N LEU A 294 -3.16 -12.07 21.25
CA LEU A 294 -2.80 -12.41 19.89
C LEU A 294 -3.23 -13.85 19.57
N LYS A 295 -4.22 -14.01 18.69
CA LYS A 295 -4.77 -15.32 18.34
C LYS A 295 -3.74 -16.20 17.62
N PRO A 296 -3.61 -17.49 17.97
CA PRO A 296 -2.60 -18.39 17.41
C PRO A 296 -2.99 -18.92 16.02
N THR A 297 -3.18 -18.04 15.05
CA THR A 297 -3.46 -18.44 13.65
C THR A 297 -2.23 -19.12 13.03
N LYS A 298 -2.41 -19.82 11.89
CA LYS A 298 -1.28 -20.36 11.12
C LYS A 298 -0.23 -19.30 10.80
N ALA A 299 -0.65 -18.07 10.52
CA ALA A 299 0.27 -16.96 10.26
C ALA A 299 1.03 -16.52 11.51
N ALA A 300 0.35 -16.42 12.66
CA ALA A 300 0.98 -16.10 13.93
C ALA A 300 2.00 -17.16 14.38
N ILE A 301 1.64 -18.44 14.26
CA ILE A 301 2.52 -19.58 14.56
C ILE A 301 3.71 -19.64 13.59
N THR A 302 3.51 -19.29 12.32
CA THR A 302 4.62 -19.22 11.36
C THR A 302 5.57 -18.09 11.74
N LEU A 303 5.03 -16.92 12.10
CA LEU A 303 5.83 -15.76 12.47
C LEU A 303 6.63 -15.99 13.75
N SER A 304 6.08 -16.69 14.75
CA SER A 304 6.78 -16.97 16.01
C SER A 304 7.99 -17.91 15.84
N LYS A 305 8.07 -18.63 14.72
CA LYS A 305 9.22 -19.49 14.37
C LYS A 305 10.34 -18.75 13.64
N VAL A 306 10.10 -17.49 13.21
CA VAL A 306 11.09 -16.70 12.48
C VAL A 306 12.15 -16.20 13.45
N LYS A 307 13.43 -16.42 13.13
CA LYS A 307 14.56 -15.89 13.89
C LYS A 307 14.77 -14.43 13.51
N PHE A 308 14.16 -13.52 14.28
CA PHE A 308 14.34 -12.09 14.12
C PHE A 308 15.64 -11.61 14.78
N SER A 309 16.33 -10.72 14.10
CA SER A 309 17.45 -9.92 14.62
C SER A 309 17.17 -8.43 14.43
N VAL A 310 17.90 -7.58 15.12
CA VAL A 310 17.87 -6.14 14.82
C VAL A 310 18.71 -5.87 13.56
N ASP A 311 18.30 -4.92 12.73
CA ASP A 311 19.12 -4.49 11.59
C ASP A 311 20.52 -4.06 12.07
N ARG A 312 21.56 -4.58 11.41
CA ARG A 312 22.98 -4.36 11.73
C ARG A 312 23.33 -2.86 11.89
N THR A 313 22.71 -1.97 11.11
CA THR A 313 22.98 -0.52 11.25
C THR A 313 22.38 0.11 12.51
N HIS A 314 21.27 -0.44 12.98
CA HIS A 314 20.51 0.06 14.12
C HIS A 314 20.94 -0.61 15.44
N PHE A 315 21.53 -1.80 15.37
CA PHE A 315 21.89 -2.63 16.52
C PHE A 315 22.75 -1.92 17.57
N LYS A 316 23.65 -1.00 17.17
CA LYS A 316 24.44 -0.17 18.09
C LYS A 316 23.62 0.62 19.12
N ASN A 317 22.33 0.86 18.84
CA ASN A 317 21.42 1.57 19.75
C ASN A 317 20.72 0.62 20.74
N HIS A 318 20.88 -0.70 20.61
CA HIS A 318 20.24 -1.72 21.43
C HIS A 318 21.19 -2.25 22.51
N ILE A 319 21.35 -1.46 23.57
CA ILE A 319 22.32 -1.71 24.65
C ILE A 319 21.83 -2.68 25.75
N GLY A 320 20.56 -3.10 25.72
CA GLY A 320 20.00 -3.98 26.74
C GLY A 320 20.64 -5.37 26.71
N LYS A 321 20.93 -5.97 27.87
CA LYS A 321 21.59 -7.29 27.98
C LYS A 321 20.88 -8.36 27.11
N TRP A 322 19.55 -8.39 27.16
CA TRP A 322 18.75 -9.31 26.35
C TRP A 322 18.88 -9.03 24.84
N CYS A 323 18.91 -7.76 24.44
CA CYS A 323 19.09 -7.37 23.04
C CYS A 323 20.46 -7.82 22.52
N ILE A 324 21.52 -7.63 23.30
CA ILE A 324 22.88 -8.02 22.92
C ILE A 324 22.97 -9.54 22.72
N ALA A 325 22.39 -10.32 23.64
CA ALA A 325 22.43 -11.77 23.58
C ALA A 325 21.58 -12.36 22.44
N ASN A 326 20.38 -11.83 22.20
CA ASN A 326 19.36 -12.49 21.36
C ASN A 326 19.13 -11.80 20.01
N MET A 327 19.46 -10.52 19.88
CA MET A 327 19.06 -9.71 18.72
C MET A 327 20.25 -9.25 17.87
N ASN A 328 21.48 -9.61 18.23
CA ASN A 328 22.66 -9.35 17.41
C ASN A 328 22.55 -10.11 16.08
N PRO A 329 22.48 -9.43 14.92
CA PRO A 329 22.39 -10.10 13.64
C PRO A 329 23.61 -10.98 13.33
N ASP A 330 24.77 -10.68 13.90
CA ASP A 330 26.01 -11.44 13.64
C ASP A 330 26.07 -12.76 14.44
N ASN A 331 25.21 -12.92 15.45
CA ASN A 331 25.02 -14.19 16.16
C ASN A 331 24.04 -15.14 15.42
N ASN A 332 23.38 -14.66 14.38
CA ASN A 332 22.38 -15.42 13.64
C ASN A 332 22.97 -15.96 12.34
N ALA A 333 23.34 -17.24 12.32
CA ALA A 333 23.95 -17.88 11.15
C ALA A 333 23.10 -17.78 9.86
N LEU A 334 21.77 -17.63 9.97
CA LEU A 334 20.88 -17.42 8.82
C LEU A 334 21.08 -16.04 8.15
N LEU A 335 21.74 -15.11 8.84
CA LEU A 335 22.01 -13.74 8.38
C LEU A 335 23.47 -13.55 7.92
N ASN A 336 24.25 -14.63 7.81
CA ASN A 336 25.59 -14.60 7.23
C ASN A 336 25.50 -14.14 5.77
N ASN A 337 26.27 -13.10 5.42
CA ASN A 337 26.26 -12.43 4.10
C ASN A 337 24.90 -11.86 3.67
N VAL A 338 23.95 -11.71 4.60
CA VAL A 338 22.65 -11.11 4.31
C VAL A 338 22.73 -9.58 4.41
N ASN A 339 22.25 -8.91 3.37
CA ASN A 339 22.06 -7.46 3.34
C ASN A 339 20.87 -7.04 4.23
N THR A 340 21.16 -6.77 5.51
CA THR A 340 20.14 -6.28 6.46
C THR A 340 19.69 -4.85 6.20
N GLN A 341 20.39 -4.12 5.33
CA GLN A 341 20.09 -2.73 4.96
C GLN A 341 19.16 -2.62 3.74
N ALA A 342 18.67 -3.75 3.21
CA ALA A 342 17.89 -3.77 1.97
C ALA A 342 16.68 -2.82 2.01
N ALA A 343 15.99 -2.73 3.15
CA ALA A 343 14.87 -1.83 3.32
C ALA A 343 15.28 -0.34 3.22
N GLU A 344 16.33 0.11 3.92
CA GLU A 344 16.81 1.50 3.83
C GLU A 344 17.26 1.86 2.40
N GLN A 345 17.90 0.93 1.69
CA GLN A 345 18.29 1.10 0.29
C GLN A 345 17.06 1.30 -0.61
N CYS A 346 16.00 0.50 -0.42
CA CYS A 346 14.71 0.70 -1.11
C CYS A 346 14.10 2.07 -0.78
N PHE A 347 14.28 2.58 0.43
CA PHE A 347 13.63 3.81 0.89
C PHE A 347 14.30 5.05 0.33
N SER A 348 15.63 5.03 0.19
CA SER A 348 16.35 6.10 -0.50
C SER A 348 15.79 6.32 -1.92
N TRP A 349 15.49 5.23 -2.63
CA TRP A 349 14.83 5.28 -3.93
C TRP A 349 13.39 5.82 -3.85
N LEU A 350 12.58 5.37 -2.89
CA LEU A 350 11.18 5.78 -2.77
C LEU A 350 11.02 7.29 -2.45
N LYS A 351 11.97 7.90 -1.72
CA LYS A 351 11.94 9.34 -1.37
C LYS A 351 11.79 10.25 -2.60
N ARG A 352 12.24 9.81 -3.79
CA ARG A 352 12.08 10.53 -5.05
C ARG A 352 10.62 10.77 -5.46
N TYR A 353 9.69 9.97 -4.95
CA TYR A 353 8.28 10.02 -5.26
C TYR A 353 7.43 10.63 -4.13
N ALA A 354 8.06 11.15 -3.07
CA ALA A 354 7.34 11.64 -1.90
C ALA A 354 6.36 12.78 -2.22
N SER A 355 6.73 13.69 -3.13
CA SER A 355 5.86 14.78 -3.58
C SER A 355 4.60 14.25 -4.28
N ILE A 356 4.75 13.29 -5.19
CA ILE A 356 3.65 12.64 -5.90
C ILE A 356 2.73 11.93 -4.92
N ILE A 357 3.29 11.08 -4.05
CA ILE A 357 2.51 10.34 -3.03
C ILE A 357 1.74 11.31 -2.13
N SER A 358 2.35 12.44 -1.76
CA SER A 358 1.72 13.43 -0.88
C SER A 358 0.48 14.10 -1.49
N ALA A 359 0.42 14.18 -2.82
CA ALA A 359 -0.68 14.76 -3.58
C ALA A 359 -1.82 13.76 -3.86
N LEU A 360 -1.57 12.45 -3.70
CA LEU A 360 -2.56 11.42 -3.99
C LEU A 360 -3.55 11.23 -2.84
N GLY A 361 -4.81 10.99 -3.21
CA GLY A 361 -5.86 10.62 -2.29
C GLY A 361 -5.77 9.17 -1.81
N HIS A 362 -6.52 8.84 -0.76
CA HIS A 362 -6.53 7.51 -0.13
C HIS A 362 -6.88 6.34 -1.05
N ARG A 363 -7.64 6.58 -2.13
CA ARG A 363 -7.99 5.53 -3.11
C ARG A 363 -6.88 5.30 -4.14
N ARG A 364 -6.16 6.35 -4.52
CA ARG A 364 -5.13 6.31 -5.58
C ARG A 364 -3.74 5.98 -5.04
N ALA A 365 -3.41 6.49 -3.84
CA ALA A 365 -2.07 6.33 -3.26
C ALA A 365 -1.66 4.85 -3.10
N PRO A 366 -2.52 3.93 -2.60
CA PRO A 366 -2.16 2.53 -2.46
C PRO A 366 -1.91 1.83 -3.80
N ILE A 367 -2.75 2.08 -4.81
CA ILE A 367 -2.55 1.54 -6.17
C ILE A 367 -1.27 2.09 -6.80
N PHE A 368 -1.03 3.40 -6.66
CA PHE A 368 0.20 4.02 -7.15
C PHE A 368 1.44 3.38 -6.52
N LEU A 369 1.46 3.22 -5.18
CA LEU A 369 2.56 2.55 -4.47
C LEU A 369 2.74 1.10 -4.94
N LEU A 370 1.64 0.38 -5.15
CA LEU A 370 1.66 -1.01 -5.62
C LEU A 370 2.31 -1.12 -7.00
N MET A 371 1.90 -0.28 -7.94
CA MET A 371 2.48 -0.22 -9.29
C MET A 371 3.93 0.24 -9.29
N LEU A 372 4.25 1.22 -8.44
CA LEU A 372 5.60 1.75 -8.26
C LEU A 372 6.55 0.67 -7.74
N PHE A 373 6.17 -0.06 -6.69
CA PHE A 373 6.99 -1.16 -6.15
C PHE A 373 7.08 -2.33 -7.11
N HIS A 374 6.01 -2.63 -7.85
CA HIS A 374 6.06 -3.66 -8.89
C HIS A 374 7.08 -3.33 -9.97
N THR A 375 7.06 -2.09 -10.46
CA THR A 375 8.04 -1.60 -11.44
C THR A 375 9.47 -1.65 -10.89
N ALA A 376 9.66 -1.29 -9.61
CA ALA A 376 10.95 -1.37 -8.94
C ALA A 376 11.48 -2.80 -8.88
N ASN A 377 10.60 -3.75 -8.55
CA ASN A 377 10.95 -5.16 -8.46
C ASN A 377 11.27 -5.75 -9.84
N LEU A 378 10.52 -5.40 -10.88
CA LEU A 378 10.82 -5.80 -12.26
C LEU A 378 12.22 -5.33 -12.67
N ALA A 379 12.54 -4.06 -12.41
CA ALA A 379 13.86 -3.51 -12.71
C ALA A 379 14.97 -4.20 -11.90
N ARG A 380 14.73 -4.47 -10.61
CA ARG A 380 15.66 -5.17 -9.72
C ARG A 380 15.96 -6.60 -10.17
N CYS A 381 14.93 -7.31 -10.64
CA CYS A 381 15.05 -8.68 -11.12
C CYS A 381 15.40 -8.76 -12.61
N HIS A 382 15.67 -7.62 -13.27
CA HIS A 382 15.97 -7.54 -14.70
C HIS A 382 14.94 -8.25 -15.59
N ILE A 383 13.65 -8.13 -15.25
CA ILE A 383 12.57 -8.83 -15.95
C ILE A 383 11.64 -7.85 -16.64
N LYS A 384 11.39 -8.14 -17.91
CA LYS A 384 10.43 -7.41 -18.73
C LYS A 384 9.00 -7.79 -18.30
N PRO A 385 8.05 -6.85 -18.31
CA PRO A 385 6.63 -7.12 -18.04
C PRO A 385 6.08 -8.31 -18.85
N THR A 386 6.40 -8.40 -20.13
CA THR A 386 5.91 -9.48 -21.03
C THR A 386 6.31 -10.87 -20.55
N LYS A 387 7.56 -11.04 -20.10
CA LYS A 387 8.04 -12.31 -19.56
C LYS A 387 7.30 -12.69 -18.27
N LEU A 388 7.01 -11.71 -17.41
CA LEU A 388 6.27 -11.98 -16.19
C LEU A 388 4.80 -12.34 -16.48
N PHE A 389 4.18 -11.69 -17.47
CA PHE A 389 2.85 -12.08 -17.94
C PHE A 389 2.83 -13.54 -18.40
N ASP A 390 3.81 -13.97 -19.20
CA ASP A 390 3.91 -15.35 -19.66
C ASP A 390 4.02 -16.34 -18.50
N ILE A 391 4.83 -16.02 -17.49
CA ILE A 391 4.97 -16.82 -16.25
C ILE A 391 3.65 -16.87 -15.48
N ALA A 392 3.06 -15.70 -15.22
CA ALA A 392 1.87 -15.59 -14.38
C ALA A 392 0.65 -16.26 -15.03
N SER A 393 0.55 -16.23 -16.37
CA SER A 393 -0.51 -16.89 -17.13
C SER A 393 -0.48 -18.42 -17.03
N ARG A 394 0.66 -19.01 -16.65
CA ARG A 394 0.86 -20.46 -16.49
C ARG A 394 0.75 -20.92 -15.03
N CYS A 395 0.62 -20.00 -14.08
CA CYS A 395 0.60 -20.33 -12.66
C CYS A 395 -0.83 -20.40 -12.13
N GLU A 396 -1.42 -21.59 -12.12
CA GLU A 396 -2.79 -21.85 -11.62
C GLU A 396 -2.97 -21.33 -10.18
N THR A 397 -1.94 -21.48 -9.33
CA THR A 397 -2.00 -21.05 -7.93
C THR A 397 -2.21 -19.55 -7.75
N ILE A 398 -1.77 -18.70 -8.70
CA ILE A 398 -2.02 -17.24 -8.64
C ILE A 398 -3.53 -16.96 -8.74
N GLN A 399 -4.24 -17.77 -9.53
CA GLN A 399 -5.67 -17.62 -9.75
C GLN A 399 -6.45 -18.01 -8.48
N ASP A 400 -6.04 -19.07 -7.78
CA ASP A 400 -6.69 -19.54 -6.55
C ASP A 400 -6.51 -18.60 -5.35
N VAL A 401 -5.32 -18.00 -5.21
CA VAL A 401 -5.03 -17.03 -4.14
C VAL A 401 -5.98 -15.83 -4.22
N SER A 402 -6.43 -15.45 -5.42
CA SER A 402 -7.40 -14.37 -5.62
C SER A 402 -8.74 -14.62 -4.94
N LEU A 403 -9.23 -15.86 -4.95
CA LEU A 403 -10.60 -16.19 -4.55
C LEU A 403 -10.74 -16.26 -3.02
N SER A 404 -9.68 -16.72 -2.34
CA SER A 404 -9.68 -16.90 -0.89
C SER A 404 -9.58 -15.58 -0.09
N HIS A 405 -8.89 -14.56 -0.64
CA HIS A 405 -8.63 -13.31 0.06
C HIS A 405 -9.70 -12.23 -0.16
N SER A 406 -10.40 -12.24 -1.31
CA SER A 406 -11.41 -11.24 -1.67
C SER A 406 -12.59 -11.15 -0.69
N LYS A 407 -12.90 -12.22 0.06
CA LYS A 407 -14.06 -12.25 0.97
C LYS A 407 -13.79 -11.69 2.38
N ARG A 408 -12.54 -11.31 2.73
CA ARG A 408 -12.13 -11.16 4.15
C ARG A 408 -11.61 -9.78 4.55
N ILE A 409 -11.97 -8.73 3.83
CA ILE A 409 -11.28 -7.45 3.99
C ILE A 409 -12.17 -6.48 4.71
N ILE A 410 -11.73 -6.23 5.95
CA ILE A 410 -12.10 -5.22 6.92
C ILE A 410 -13.02 -4.14 6.33
N GLU A 411 -14.31 -4.43 6.26
CA GLU A 411 -15.26 -3.37 6.51
C GLU A 411 -15.09 -3.01 7.99
N PRO A 412 -14.80 -1.75 8.33
CA PRO A 412 -14.91 -1.34 9.72
C PRO A 412 -16.30 -1.77 10.17
N LYS A 413 -16.41 -2.45 11.33
CA LYS A 413 -17.74 -2.70 11.92
C LYS A 413 -18.45 -1.36 11.84
N ASN A 414 -19.52 -1.28 11.05
CA ASN A 414 -20.42 -0.15 11.10
C ASN A 414 -20.94 -0.21 12.52
N ILE A 415 -20.31 0.55 13.42
CA ILE A 415 -20.94 1.03 14.63
C ILE A 415 -21.98 1.96 14.05
N SER A 416 -23.12 1.38 13.64
CA SER A 416 -24.31 2.12 13.30
C SER A 416 -24.54 3.08 14.47
N ALA A 417 -25.03 4.28 14.15
CA ALA A 417 -25.43 5.29 15.10
C ALA A 417 -26.62 4.85 15.99
N GLN A 418 -26.74 3.55 16.33
CA GLN A 418 -27.83 2.94 17.08
C GLN A 418 -27.69 3.05 18.61
N GLU A 419 -26.58 3.58 19.13
CA GLU A 419 -26.45 3.82 20.58
C GLU A 419 -26.95 5.20 21.06
N ASN A 420 -27.48 6.05 20.16
CA ASN A 420 -28.01 7.38 20.53
C ASN A 420 -29.54 7.53 20.43
N VAL A 421 -30.32 6.45 20.38
CA VAL A 421 -31.81 6.55 20.31
C VAL A 421 -32.53 6.34 21.65
N ASN A 422 -31.84 5.94 22.73
CA ASN A 422 -32.49 5.75 24.03
C ASN A 422 -32.25 6.92 25.01
N MET A 423 -32.58 8.16 24.63
CA MET A 423 -32.92 9.25 25.58
C MET A 423 -33.61 10.42 24.84
N ALA A 424 -34.88 10.27 24.49
CA ALA A 424 -35.82 11.39 24.31
C ALA A 424 -37.26 10.87 24.26
N ASN A 425 -37.94 10.87 25.41
CA ASN A 425 -39.40 10.89 25.45
C ASN A 425 -39.90 12.34 25.49
N ASP A 426 -41.10 12.49 24.95
CA ASP A 426 -42.09 13.57 25.14
C ASP A 426 -41.84 14.93 24.47
N LYS A 427 -42.45 15.08 23.29
CA LYS A 427 -43.57 16.02 23.08
C LYS A 427 -44.23 15.83 21.72
N ALA A 428 -45.53 15.56 21.75
CA ALA A 428 -46.43 15.49 20.60
C ALA A 428 -46.91 16.88 20.16
N THR A 429 -46.97 17.13 18.84
CA THR A 429 -47.99 17.92 18.07
C THR A 429 -47.50 18.13 16.61
N PRO A 430 -48.35 18.54 15.64
CA PRO A 430 -49.22 17.66 14.86
C PRO A 430 -48.92 17.69 13.34
N VAL A 431 -49.60 16.76 12.66
CA VAL A 431 -49.67 16.53 11.21
C VAL A 431 -50.19 17.74 10.42
N LEU A 432 -49.61 18.01 9.23
CA LEU A 432 -50.33 18.35 7.99
C LEU A 432 -49.41 18.14 6.74
N PRO A 433 -49.98 17.91 5.54
CA PRO A 433 -49.34 17.16 4.45
C PRO A 433 -48.80 18.06 3.34
N ASN A 434 -47.85 17.55 2.53
CA ASN A 434 -48.09 17.51 1.08
C ASN A 434 -47.07 16.66 0.31
N GLU A 435 -47.66 15.90 -0.62
CA GLU A 435 -47.03 15.07 -1.62
C GLU A 435 -46.13 15.88 -2.58
N ARG A 436 -45.04 15.25 -3.04
CA ARG A 436 -44.58 15.39 -4.43
C ARG A 436 -43.86 14.11 -4.86
N LYS A 437 -44.64 13.21 -5.47
CA LYS A 437 -44.17 12.03 -6.22
C LYS A 437 -43.32 12.50 -7.40
N ARG A 438 -42.03 12.16 -7.44
CA ARG A 438 -41.23 12.17 -8.68
C ARG A 438 -41.16 10.73 -9.19
N LYS A 439 -41.72 10.53 -10.39
CA LYS A 439 -41.65 9.30 -11.18
C LYS A 439 -40.18 9.00 -11.51
N ASN A 440 -39.65 7.89 -11.02
CA ASN A 440 -38.45 7.27 -11.57
C ASN A 440 -38.86 6.51 -12.84
N GLN A 441 -38.32 6.92 -13.98
CA GLN A 441 -38.39 6.15 -15.22
C GLN A 441 -37.32 5.06 -15.19
N ASN A 442 -37.77 3.84 -15.51
CA ASN A 442 -36.96 2.65 -15.73
C ASN A 442 -35.86 2.91 -16.78
N ILE A 443 -34.61 2.72 -16.37
CA ILE A 443 -33.49 2.49 -17.29
C ILE A 443 -33.29 0.98 -17.30
N SER A 444 -33.65 0.36 -18.43
CA SER A 444 -33.34 -1.04 -18.72
C SER A 444 -31.83 -1.24 -18.77
N SER A 445 -31.37 -2.25 -18.04
CA SER A 445 -30.00 -2.74 -18.01
C SER A 445 -29.58 -3.25 -19.38
N LEU A 446 -28.67 -2.53 -20.05
CA LEU A 446 -27.83 -3.11 -21.09
C LEU A 446 -26.69 -3.87 -20.40
N GLU A 447 -26.72 -5.20 -20.48
CA GLU A 447 -25.60 -6.03 -20.08
C GLU A 447 -24.37 -5.74 -20.95
N PRO A 448 -23.18 -5.57 -20.37
CA PRO A 448 -21.97 -5.40 -21.16
C PRO A 448 -21.59 -6.73 -21.81
N THR A 449 -21.47 -6.72 -23.14
CA THR A 449 -21.06 -7.87 -23.95
C THR A 449 -19.69 -8.38 -23.50
N ASN A 450 -19.68 -9.58 -22.94
CA ASN A 450 -18.50 -10.35 -22.56
C ASN A 450 -17.66 -10.59 -23.84
N THR A 451 -16.57 -9.84 -24.01
CA THR A 451 -15.67 -10.06 -25.16
C THR A 451 -14.88 -11.34 -24.90
N ASP A 452 -14.99 -12.33 -25.78
CA ASP A 452 -14.36 -13.64 -25.63
C ASP A 452 -12.84 -13.51 -25.43
N TRP A 453 -12.42 -13.75 -24.18
CA TRP A 453 -11.04 -13.66 -23.71
C TRP A 453 -10.08 -14.54 -24.52
N LYS A 454 -10.54 -15.69 -25.02
CA LYS A 454 -9.71 -16.59 -25.84
C LYS A 454 -9.28 -15.91 -27.15
N SER A 455 -10.17 -15.14 -27.74
CA SER A 455 -9.92 -14.40 -28.98
C SER A 455 -8.90 -13.27 -28.79
N LEU A 456 -8.95 -12.54 -27.66
CA LEU A 456 -7.97 -11.49 -27.35
C LEU A 456 -6.58 -12.06 -27.04
N VAL A 457 -6.51 -13.15 -26.26
CA VAL A 457 -5.24 -13.84 -25.95
C VAL A 457 -4.62 -14.41 -27.22
N ALA A 458 -5.42 -14.99 -28.12
CA ALA A 458 -4.95 -15.47 -29.42
C ALA A 458 -4.39 -14.32 -30.28
N LEU A 459 -5.05 -13.17 -30.29
CA LEU A 459 -4.60 -11.98 -31.03
C LEU A 459 -3.26 -11.44 -30.49
N ILE A 460 -3.12 -11.34 -29.16
CA ILE A 460 -1.87 -10.89 -28.52
C ILE A 460 -0.72 -11.85 -28.84
N ARG A 461 -0.95 -13.18 -28.73
CA ARG A 461 0.06 -14.20 -29.09
C ARG A 461 0.47 -14.11 -30.56
N LYS A 462 -0.50 -13.95 -31.46
CA LYS A 462 -0.26 -13.79 -32.90
C LYS A 462 0.62 -12.57 -33.19
N ASN A 463 0.32 -11.43 -32.57
CA ASN A 463 1.09 -10.20 -32.77
C ASN A 463 2.51 -10.29 -32.16
N HIS A 464 2.67 -10.96 -31.02
CA HIS A 464 3.98 -11.19 -30.42
C HIS A 464 4.87 -12.08 -31.30
N ASN A 465 4.31 -13.17 -31.85
CA ASN A 465 5.04 -14.06 -32.76
C ASN A 465 5.42 -13.35 -34.07
N LEU A 466 4.53 -12.50 -34.62
CA LEU A 466 4.86 -11.68 -35.79
C LEU A 466 5.99 -10.69 -35.53
N ALA A 467 6.05 -10.10 -34.33
CA ALA A 467 7.13 -9.20 -33.94
C ALA A 467 8.49 -9.91 -33.79
N ASN A 468 8.48 -11.13 -33.24
CA ASN A 468 9.69 -11.95 -33.12
C ASN A 468 10.21 -12.43 -34.48
N ASN A 469 9.33 -12.91 -35.36
CA ASN A 469 9.70 -13.33 -36.71
C ASN A 469 10.27 -12.18 -37.55
N ARG A 470 9.83 -10.94 -37.32
CA ARG A 470 10.42 -9.76 -37.96
C ARG A 470 11.83 -9.47 -37.44
N ARG A 471 12.08 -9.69 -36.15
CA ARG A 471 13.40 -9.48 -35.52
C ARG A 471 14.44 -10.50 -35.99
N GLU A 472 14.06 -11.77 -36.11
CA GLU A 472 14.94 -12.82 -36.66
C GLU A 472 15.30 -12.51 -38.12
N LYS A 473 14.32 -12.15 -38.95
CA LYS A 473 14.60 -11.75 -40.34
C LYS A 473 15.54 -10.54 -40.46
N THR A 474 15.45 -9.59 -39.52
CA THR A 474 16.38 -8.45 -39.50
C THR A 474 17.76 -8.79 -38.95
N SER A 475 17.90 -9.77 -38.06
CA SER A 475 19.23 -10.22 -37.61
C SER A 475 19.94 -11.03 -38.69
N ASP A 476 19.20 -11.85 -39.43
CA ASP A 476 19.76 -12.65 -40.52
C ASP A 476 20.19 -11.76 -41.68
N ALA A 477 19.42 -10.72 -41.99
CA ALA A 477 19.80 -9.71 -43.00
C ALA A 477 21.04 -8.90 -42.59
N ALA A 478 21.23 -8.64 -41.29
CA ALA A 478 22.40 -7.92 -40.77
C ALA A 478 23.65 -8.79 -40.63
N GLN A 479 23.52 -10.12 -40.64
CA GLN A 479 24.65 -11.05 -40.70
C GLN A 479 25.08 -11.40 -42.12
N ALA A 480 24.22 -11.14 -43.11
CA ALA A 480 24.50 -11.36 -44.53
C ALA A 480 25.15 -10.14 -45.25
N THR A 481 25.28 -9.01 -44.55
CA THR A 481 26.02 -7.81 -44.96
C THR A 481 27.26 -7.65 -44.09
#